data_AF-A0A2H0LFD0-F1
#
_entry.id   AF-A0A2H0LFD0-F1
#
_cell.length_a   1.000
_cell.length_b   1.000
_cell.length_c   1.000
_cell.angle_alpha   90.00
_cell.angle_beta   90.00
_cell.angle_gamma   90.00
#
_symmetry.space_group_name_H-M   'P 1'
#
loop_
_entity.id
_entity.type
_entity.pdbx_description
1 polymer ?
#
loop_
_entity_poly.entity_id
_entity_poly.type
_entity_poly.pdbx_seq_one_letter_code
_entity_poly.pdbx_strand_id
1 'polypeptide(L)'
;AARLSPEQLAELTTLYGAGAGELLDLIEADPTLADPAAAGHRLLGAQLVHGMRAEGACTVTDLLVRRSLLAFRPNPGLDLLPKLKVWMGRHLGLAPETVERQWAEYLKFLERGTAFRRN
;
A
#
# COMPACT_ATOMS: atom_id res chain seq x y z
N ALA A 1 -12.64 11.68 -11.02
CA ALA A 1 -11.49 12.31 -11.71
C ALA A 1 -10.95 13.60 -11.05
N ALA A 2 -11.74 14.43 -10.37
CA ALA A 2 -11.29 15.75 -9.84
C ALA A 2 -10.30 15.72 -8.64
N ARG A 3 -9.66 14.59 -8.31
CA ARG A 3 -8.74 14.47 -7.16
C ARG A 3 -7.30 14.12 -7.53
N LEU A 4 -7.06 13.62 -8.73
CA LEU A 4 -5.72 13.27 -9.20
C LEU A 4 -5.30 14.28 -10.28
N SER A 5 -4.04 14.70 -10.24
CA SER A 5 -3.46 15.50 -11.32
C SER A 5 -3.36 14.66 -12.61
N PRO A 6 -3.28 15.30 -13.78
CA PRO A 6 -3.02 14.61 -15.05
C PRO A 6 -1.76 13.73 -15.02
N GLU A 7 -0.71 14.18 -14.33
CA GLU A 7 0.53 13.43 -14.16
C GLU A 7 0.34 12.19 -13.29
N GLN A 8 -0.44 12.29 -12.20
CA GLN A 8 -0.79 11.13 -11.37
C GLN A 8 -1.61 10.12 -12.18
N LEU A 9 -2.58 10.58 -12.96
CA LEU A 9 -3.36 9.73 -13.85
C LEU A 9 -2.47 9.01 -14.87
N ALA A 10 -1.59 9.73 -15.55
CA ALA A 10 -0.67 9.16 -16.54
C ALA A 10 0.28 8.12 -15.92
N GLU A 11 0.79 8.37 -14.71
CA GLU A 11 1.62 7.43 -13.96
C GLU A 11 0.85 6.17 -13.58
N LEU A 12 -0.37 6.31 -13.05
CA LEU A 12 -1.21 5.15 -12.73
C LEU A 12 -1.57 4.35 -13.98
N THR A 13 -1.89 5.00 -15.10
CA THR A 13 -2.13 4.31 -16.38
C THR A 13 -0.88 3.58 -16.87
N THR A 14 0.31 4.15 -16.70
CA THR A 14 1.58 3.51 -17.08
C THR A 14 1.86 2.27 -16.23
N LEU A 15 1.59 2.34 -14.93
CA LEU A 15 1.88 1.26 -13.97
C LEU A 15 0.84 0.14 -14.01
N TYR A 16 -0.44 0.47 -14.11
CA TYR A 16 -1.55 -0.49 -13.95
C TYR A 16 -2.30 -0.80 -15.24
N GLY A 17 -2.06 -0.05 -16.32
CA GLY A 17 -2.77 -0.23 -17.59
C GLY A 17 -4.28 -0.19 -17.39
N ALA A 18 -4.97 -1.28 -17.74
CA ALA A 18 -6.41 -1.42 -17.53
C ALA A 18 -6.83 -1.32 -16.05
N GLY A 19 -5.98 -1.72 -15.11
CA GLY A 19 -6.22 -1.62 -13.67
C GLY A 19 -6.28 -0.19 -13.13
N ALA A 20 -5.88 0.81 -13.93
CA ALA A 20 -6.03 2.21 -13.55
C ALA A 20 -7.50 2.62 -13.39
N GLY A 21 -8.42 2.00 -14.14
CA GLY A 21 -9.87 2.21 -13.97
C GLY A 21 -10.33 1.79 -12.58
N GLU A 22 -9.91 0.60 -12.12
CA GLU A 22 -10.27 0.09 -10.79
C GLU A 22 -9.75 0.98 -9.66
N LEU A 23 -8.56 1.58 -9.83
CA LEU A 23 -8.03 2.56 -8.88
C LEU A 23 -8.91 3.82 -8.79
N LEU A 24 -9.43 4.30 -9.92
CA LEU A 24 -10.35 5.44 -9.94
C LEU A 24 -11.68 5.10 -9.28
N ASP A 25 -12.21 3.90 -9.52
CA ASP A 25 -13.43 3.41 -8.86
C ASP A 25 -13.25 3.32 -7.34
N LEU A 26 -12.08 2.87 -6.88
CA LEU A 26 -11.73 2.86 -5.45
C LEU A 26 -11.71 4.28 -4.86
N ILE A 27 -11.13 5.25 -5.57
CA ILE A 27 -11.04 6.65 -5.13
C ILE A 27 -12.42 7.35 -5.15
N GLU A 28 -13.28 6.96 -6.08
CA GLU A 28 -14.65 7.45 -6.14
C GLU A 28 -15.47 6.93 -4.95
N ALA A 29 -15.35 5.64 -4.65
CA ALA A 29 -16.02 5.01 -3.50
C ALA A 29 -15.46 5.47 -2.14
N ASP A 30 -14.16 5.73 -2.06
CA ASP A 30 -13.50 6.27 -0.88
C ASP A 30 -12.50 7.38 -1.26
N PRO A 31 -12.94 8.64 -1.17
CA PRO A 31 -12.13 9.82 -1.43
C PRO A 31 -10.74 9.86 -0.80
N THR A 32 -10.61 9.31 0.41
CA THR A 32 -9.37 9.36 1.19
C THR A 32 -8.27 8.48 0.58
N LEU A 33 -8.63 7.55 -0.31
CA LEU A 33 -7.69 6.69 -1.02
C LEU A 33 -6.88 7.45 -2.10
N ALA A 34 -7.26 8.69 -2.43
CA ALA A 34 -6.46 9.57 -3.28
C ALA A 34 -5.27 10.19 -2.54
N ASP A 35 -5.22 10.10 -1.20
CA ASP A 35 -4.11 10.62 -0.41
C ASP A 35 -2.90 9.68 -0.46
N PRO A 36 -1.67 10.21 -0.28
CA PRO A 36 -0.50 9.39 -0.05
C PRO A 36 -0.70 8.36 1.07
N ALA A 37 -0.33 7.12 0.77
CA ALA A 37 -0.36 6.03 1.73
C ALA A 37 0.53 6.36 2.94
N ALA A 38 1.79 6.74 2.69
CA ALA A 38 2.79 7.08 3.68
C ALA A 38 3.37 8.48 3.45
N ALA A 39 3.85 9.13 4.51
CA ALA A 39 4.42 10.47 4.43
C ALA A 39 5.62 10.54 3.47
N GLY A 40 5.63 11.53 2.57
CA GLY A 40 6.71 11.73 1.59
C GLY A 40 6.66 10.82 0.36
N HIS A 41 5.57 10.07 0.15
CA HIS A 41 5.38 9.21 -1.03
C HIS A 41 4.31 9.73 -1.98
N ARG A 42 4.42 9.35 -3.26
CA ARG A 42 3.36 9.50 -4.27
C ARG A 42 2.48 8.25 -4.39
N LEU A 43 2.84 7.16 -3.69
CA LEU A 43 2.06 5.94 -3.59
C LEU A 43 0.74 6.25 -2.89
N LEU A 44 -0.39 6.02 -3.54
CA LEU A 44 -1.71 6.33 -3.02
C LEU A 44 -2.28 5.20 -2.16
N GLY A 45 -3.20 5.53 -1.26
CA GLY A 45 -3.99 4.53 -0.53
C GLY A 45 -4.71 3.57 -1.48
N ALA A 46 -5.23 4.07 -2.61
CA ALA A 46 -5.91 3.28 -3.62
C ALA A 46 -5.04 2.15 -4.18
N GLN A 47 -3.74 2.38 -4.38
CA GLN A 47 -2.80 1.37 -4.87
C GLN A 47 -2.61 0.23 -3.88
N LEU A 48 -2.59 0.54 -2.58
CA LEU A 48 -2.53 -0.49 -1.54
C LEU A 48 -3.82 -1.31 -1.48
N VAL A 49 -4.98 -0.65 -1.56
CA VAL A 49 -6.28 -1.33 -1.60
C VAL A 49 -6.43 -2.20 -2.85
N HIS A 50 -5.98 -1.72 -4.01
CA HIS A 50 -5.95 -2.50 -5.24
C HIS A 50 -5.04 -3.74 -5.11
N GLY A 51 -3.86 -3.58 -4.50
CA GLY A 51 -2.96 -4.70 -4.20
C GLY A 51 -3.63 -5.82 -3.40
N MET A 52 -4.50 -5.46 -2.45
CA MET A 52 -5.29 -6.43 -1.67
C MET A 52 -6.45 -7.05 -2.47
N ARG A 53 -7.22 -6.23 -3.19
CA ARG A 53 -8.46 -6.67 -3.85
C ARG A 53 -8.24 -7.39 -5.19
N ALA A 54 -7.27 -6.95 -5.97
CA ALA A 54 -7.04 -7.40 -7.34
C ALA A 54 -5.74 -8.18 -7.50
N GLU A 55 -4.69 -7.88 -6.72
CA GLU A 55 -3.37 -8.51 -6.85
C GLU A 55 -3.09 -9.61 -5.81
N GLY A 56 -4.07 -9.91 -4.96
CA GLY A 56 -4.05 -11.01 -4.00
C GLY A 56 -3.13 -10.82 -2.79
N ALA A 57 -2.77 -9.57 -2.44
CA ALA A 57 -1.94 -9.32 -1.27
C ALA A 57 -2.70 -9.55 0.04
N CYS A 58 -2.54 -10.74 0.62
CA CYS A 58 -3.21 -11.13 1.86
C CYS A 58 -2.40 -10.85 3.13
N THR A 59 -1.17 -10.34 3.00
CA THR A 59 -0.30 -10.04 4.14
C THR A 59 0.34 -8.65 4.04
N VAL A 60 0.66 -8.03 5.20
CA VAL A 60 1.39 -6.75 5.26
C VAL A 60 2.70 -6.85 4.47
N THR A 61 3.50 -7.89 4.68
CA THR A 61 4.78 -8.07 4.01
C THR A 61 4.60 -8.20 2.50
N ASP A 62 3.64 -8.98 2.02
CA ASP A 62 3.35 -9.09 0.59
C ASP A 62 3.00 -7.73 -0.02
N LEU A 63 2.08 -7.02 0.62
CA LEU A 63 1.58 -5.72 0.16
C LEU A 63 2.70 -4.67 0.08
N LEU A 64 3.52 -4.56 1.12
CA LEU A 64 4.56 -3.53 1.23
C LEU A 64 5.86 -3.88 0.51
N VAL A 65 6.18 -5.16 0.38
CA VAL A 65 7.44 -5.62 -0.24
C VAL A 65 7.26 -5.94 -1.72
N ARG A 66 6.17 -6.59 -2.13
CA ARG A 66 6.02 -7.10 -3.51
C ARG A 66 5.08 -6.27 -4.38
N ARG A 67 3.95 -5.80 -3.83
CA ARG A 67 2.93 -5.06 -4.61
C ARG A 67 3.19 -3.56 -4.73
N SER A 68 3.63 -2.93 -3.65
CA SER A 68 3.91 -1.48 -3.65
C SER A 68 5.39 -1.12 -3.70
N LEU A 69 6.28 -2.09 -3.45
CA LEU A 69 7.72 -1.88 -3.30
C LEU A 69 8.10 -0.81 -2.26
N LEU A 70 7.17 -0.43 -1.38
CA LEU A 70 7.35 0.64 -0.40
C LEU A 70 8.51 0.35 0.55
N ALA A 71 8.69 -0.93 0.91
CA ALA A 71 9.76 -1.38 1.81
C ALA A 71 11.19 -1.03 1.34
N PHE A 72 11.37 -0.76 0.04
CA PHE A 72 12.67 -0.43 -0.55
C PHE A 72 12.89 1.07 -0.75
N ARG A 73 11.93 1.91 -0.36
CA ARG A 73 12.03 3.36 -0.46
C ARG A 73 12.67 3.94 0.82
N PRO A 74 13.17 5.19 0.79
CA PRO A 74 13.80 5.81 1.97
C PRO A 74 12.92 5.81 3.23
N ASN A 75 11.61 6.03 3.08
CA ASN A 75 10.62 5.76 4.11
C ASN A 75 9.90 4.43 3.78
N PRO A 76 10.07 3.37 4.59
CA PRO A 76 9.42 2.08 4.35
C PRO A 76 7.98 2.01 4.89
N GLY A 77 7.38 3.15 5.24
CA GLY A 77 5.98 3.25 5.66
C GLY A 77 5.73 2.85 7.11
N LEU A 78 6.65 3.15 8.03
CA LEU A 78 6.53 2.77 9.46
C LEU A 78 5.30 3.38 10.17
N ASP A 79 4.71 4.41 9.59
CA ASP A 79 3.50 5.10 10.03
C ASP A 79 2.19 4.46 9.52
N LEU A 80 2.27 3.42 8.69
CA LEU A 80 1.10 2.84 8.02
C LEU A 80 0.23 1.94 8.89
N LEU A 81 0.71 1.45 10.04
CA LEU A 81 0.00 0.44 10.82
C LEU A 81 -1.47 0.83 11.14
N PRO A 82 -1.79 2.06 11.60
CA PRO A 82 -3.18 2.45 11.84
C PRO A 82 -4.06 2.36 10.59
N LYS A 83 -3.56 2.81 9.42
CA LYS A 83 -4.28 2.74 8.14
C LYS A 83 -4.44 1.29 7.68
N LEU A 84 -3.40 0.46 7.82
CA LEU A 84 -3.44 -0.95 7.46
C LEU A 84 -4.46 -1.74 8.28
N LYS A 85 -4.62 -1.46 9.58
CA LYS A 85 -5.66 -2.08 10.40
C LYS A 85 -7.06 -1.82 9.83
N VAL A 86 -7.32 -0.58 9.42
CA VAL A 86 -8.60 -0.20 8.81
C VAL A 86 -8.78 -0.85 7.44
N TRP A 87 -7.80 -0.71 6.55
CA TRP A 87 -7.94 -1.20 5.16
C TRP A 87 -7.94 -2.72 5.07
N MET A 88 -7.04 -3.41 5.77
CA MET A 88 -7.01 -4.88 5.78
C MET A 88 -8.22 -5.46 6.50
N GLY A 89 -8.72 -4.80 7.55
CA GLY A 89 -10.00 -5.18 8.17
C GLY A 89 -11.16 -5.07 7.19
N ARG A 90 -11.28 -3.93 6.50
CA ARG A 90 -12.36 -3.68 5.54
C ARG A 90 -12.32 -4.57 4.30
N HIS A 91 -11.14 -4.81 3.74
CA HIS A 91 -10.99 -5.46 2.43
C HIS A 91 -10.65 -6.95 2.50
N LEU A 92 -10.06 -7.41 3.61
CA LEU A 92 -9.66 -8.81 3.80
C LEU A 92 -10.34 -9.47 5.01
N GLY A 93 -11.11 -8.72 5.80
CA GLY A 93 -11.78 -9.24 7.00
C GLY A 93 -10.80 -9.57 8.15
N LEU A 94 -9.57 -9.03 8.12
CA LEU A 94 -8.58 -9.33 9.15
C LEU A 94 -8.89 -8.60 10.44
N ALA A 95 -8.82 -9.32 11.56
CA ALA A 95 -8.87 -8.71 12.88
C ALA A 95 -7.64 -7.80 13.11
N PRO A 96 -7.78 -6.68 13.86
CA PRO A 96 -6.67 -5.77 14.18
C PRO A 96 -5.41 -6.47 14.70
N GLU A 97 -5.58 -7.47 15.57
CA GLU A 97 -4.50 -8.23 16.21
C GLU A 97 -3.74 -9.09 15.19
N THR A 98 -4.43 -9.55 14.14
CA THR A 98 -3.80 -10.27 13.03
C THR A 98 -2.94 -9.33 12.20
N VAL A 99 -3.40 -8.10 11.95
CA VAL A 99 -2.61 -7.09 11.24
C VAL A 99 -1.38 -6.69 12.06
N GLU A 100 -1.51 -6.52 13.38
CA GLU A 100 -0.38 -6.22 14.27
C GLU A 100 0.66 -7.35 14.32
N ARG A 101 0.21 -8.61 14.32
CA ARG A 101 1.12 -9.76 14.21
C ARG A 101 1.87 -9.76 12.87
N GLN A 102 1.17 -9.52 11.75
CA GLN A 102 1.82 -9.42 10.44
C GLN A 102 2.76 -8.21 10.34
N TRP A 103 2.42 -7.11 11.00
CA TRP A 103 3.28 -5.93 11.10
C TRP A 103 4.61 -6.26 11.80
N ALA A 104 4.58 -7.02 12.89
CA ALA A 104 5.81 -7.48 13.55
C ALA A 104 6.69 -8.33 12.61
N GLU A 105 6.10 -9.16 11.74
CA GLU A 105 6.84 -9.91 10.72
C GLU A 105 7.43 -9.01 9.62
N TYR A 106 6.72 -7.95 9.24
CA TYR A 106 7.24 -6.93 8.32
C TYR A 106 8.45 -6.18 8.91
N LEU A 107 8.40 -5.82 10.20
CA LEU A 107 9.54 -5.20 10.88
C LEU A 107 10.77 -6.11 10.90
N LYS A 108 10.60 -7.41 11.18
CA LYS A 108 11.68 -8.41 11.09
C LYS A 108 12.24 -8.53 9.67
N PHE A 109 11.41 -8.42 8.63
CA PHE A 109 11.89 -8.38 7.24
C PHE A 109 12.82 -7.18 7.00
N LEU A 110 12.42 -5.98 7.44
CA LEU A 110 13.23 -4.78 7.29
C LEU A 110 14.57 -4.89 8.03
N GLU A 111 14.56 -5.38 9.28
CA GLU A 111 15.77 -5.60 10.08
C GLU A 111 16.76 -6.51 9.35
N ARG A 112 16.31 -7.65 8.82
CA ARG A 112 17.17 -8.56 8.04
C ARG A 112 17.75 -7.88 6.79
N GLY A 113 16.93 -7.10 6.07
CA GLY A 113 17.39 -6.34 4.90
C GLY A 113 18.39 -5.23 5.24
N THR A 114 18.27 -4.60 6.41
CA THR A 114 19.26 -3.61 6.88
C THR A 114 20.56 -4.26 7.33
N ALA A 115 20.51 -5.43 7.96
CA ALA A 115 21.70 -6.19 8.36
C ALA A 115 22.55 -6.58 7.14
N PHE A 116 21.91 -6.99 6.04
CA PHE A 116 22.59 -7.26 4.78
C PHE A 116 23.33 -6.04 4.21
N ARG A 117 22.76 -4.83 4.32
CA ARG A 117 23.37 -3.60 3.79
C ARG A 117 24.55 -3.06 4.61
N ARG A 118 24.77 -3.58 5.82
CA ARG A 118 25.86 -3.18 6.72
C ARG A 118 27.10 -4.07 6.61
N ASN A 119 27.00 -5.19 5.90
CA ASN A 119 28.10 -6.10 5.60
C ASN A 119 28.63 -5.87 4.19
#